data_AF-A0A8C4YAZ3-F1
#
_entry.id   AF-A0A8C4YAZ3-F1
#
_cell.length_a   1.000
_cell.length_b   1.000
_cell.length_c   1.000
_cell.angle_alpha   90.00
_cell.angle_beta   90.00
_cell.angle_gamma   90.00
#
_symmetry.space_group_name_H-M   'P 1'
#
loop_
_entity.id
_entity.type
_entity.pdbx_description
1 polymer ?
#
loop_
_entity_poly.entity_id
_entity_poly.type
_entity_poly.pdbx_seq_one_letter_code
_entity_poly.pdbx_strand_id
1 'polypeptide(L)'
;MRRVSPFCSVGWGPGSPRGLGWAKGASGCGGLSLSLPADPGPHLLRYFYTAVSEPGPGLPQFTVVGYLDDQLFFHFDSEGKGAQPRAPWIQAEGPEYWDRQTWIAKGWQEPFNGNVRIAMEHYNQSLHTFQYMYGCQLRADGSTGGFWQYGYDGRDFLSYDTRTPTWVAPSKEAEITKGKMEADRRLSQQQRDYLERKCVEWLQKYLGYGKETLQRRERPAVRVTGRDAPDGPTTLCCRAHGFYPRDIALSWLRKGESREQETWRGGVLPNGDGTYHAWATVELDPRERGLYRCHVEHESLAQPLVAVWGEAGGCGRPRGRGHPGKPEGPGSQPGAGCDRGASLDPSLAGV
;
A
#
# COMPACT_ATOMS: atom_id res chain seq x y z
N MET A 1 39.21 55.21 4.44
CA MET A 1 38.57 56.49 4.86
C MET A 1 37.06 56.35 4.77
N ARG A 2 36.29 56.61 5.85
CA ARG A 2 34.79 56.72 5.94
C ARG A 2 33.95 55.53 5.41
N ARG A 3 32.74 55.19 5.86
CA ARG A 3 31.89 55.29 7.10
C ARG A 3 30.71 54.31 6.81
N VAL A 4 30.00 53.64 7.72
CA VAL A 4 30.03 53.46 9.20
C VAL A 4 29.34 52.10 9.52
N SER A 5 29.48 51.56 10.74
CA SER A 5 28.87 50.28 11.19
C SER A 5 27.43 50.49 11.80
N PRO A 6 26.94 49.73 12.82
CA PRO A 6 26.00 48.63 12.58
C PRO A 6 24.72 48.67 13.47
N PHE A 7 23.91 47.59 13.42
CA PHE A 7 22.95 47.10 14.44
C PHE A 7 21.86 48.03 15.04
N CYS A 8 20.62 47.51 15.08
CA CYS A 8 19.70 47.75 16.20
C CYS A 8 18.70 46.60 16.36
N SER A 9 18.63 46.04 17.57
CA SER A 9 17.62 45.06 18.01
C SER A 9 17.10 45.46 19.39
N VAL A 10 15.81 45.81 19.51
CA VAL A 10 15.05 46.01 20.77
C VAL A 10 13.56 45.83 20.44
N GLY A 11 12.66 45.25 21.23
CA GLY A 11 12.78 44.52 22.50
C GLY A 11 11.60 44.79 23.46
N TRP A 12 10.86 43.72 23.82
CA TRP A 12 10.05 43.54 25.06
C TRP A 12 8.81 44.43 25.33
N GLY A 13 7.74 43.82 25.90
CA GLY A 13 6.71 44.55 26.68
C GLY A 13 5.32 43.89 26.72
N PRO A 14 4.69 43.66 27.91
CA PRO A 14 3.44 42.89 28.05
C PRO A 14 2.18 43.74 28.34
N GLY A 15 0.98 43.15 28.21
CA GLY A 15 -0.26 43.77 28.69
C GLY A 15 -1.53 42.92 28.55
N SER A 16 -2.14 42.56 29.69
CA SER A 16 -3.53 42.06 29.79
C SER A 16 -4.44 43.19 30.27
N PRO A 17 -5.76 43.12 29.97
CA PRO A 17 -6.70 43.29 31.08
C PRO A 17 -7.81 42.22 31.13
N ARG A 18 -8.47 42.13 32.29
CA ARG A 18 -9.62 41.25 32.61
C ARG A 18 -10.93 42.05 32.47
N GLY A 19 -12.07 41.39 32.22
CA GLY A 19 -13.40 42.04 32.32
C GLY A 19 -14.58 41.11 32.07
N LEU A 20 -15.32 40.79 33.13
CA LEU A 20 -16.42 39.79 33.24
C LEU A 20 -17.62 39.99 32.28
N GLY A 21 -18.29 38.87 31.97
CA GLY A 21 -19.70 38.83 31.56
C GLY A 21 -20.27 37.40 31.61
N TRP A 22 -21.18 37.10 32.55
CA TRP A 22 -21.81 35.78 32.67
C TRP A 22 -23.08 35.69 31.83
N ALA A 23 -23.26 34.58 31.10
CA ALA A 23 -24.56 34.17 30.57
C ALA A 23 -24.75 32.67 30.80
N LYS A 24 -25.81 32.30 31.55
CA LYS A 24 -26.25 30.91 31.69
C LYS A 24 -26.99 30.51 30.41
N GLY A 25 -26.60 29.40 29.80
CA GLY A 25 -27.28 28.82 28.64
C GLY A 25 -27.11 27.31 28.62
N ALA A 26 -27.94 26.60 29.39
CA ALA A 26 -28.02 25.14 29.27
C ALA A 26 -28.84 24.78 28.03
N SER A 27 -28.23 24.09 27.09
CA SER A 27 -28.93 23.33 26.04
C SER A 27 -28.01 22.21 25.59
N GLY A 28 -28.36 20.97 25.97
CA GLY A 28 -27.59 19.81 25.57
C GLY A 28 -27.73 19.58 24.07
N CYS A 29 -26.60 19.47 23.37
CA CYS A 29 -26.55 18.76 22.10
C CYS A 29 -25.81 17.45 22.35
N GLY A 30 -26.57 16.38 22.57
CA GLY A 30 -26.07 15.03 22.36
C GLY A 30 -25.80 14.86 20.87
N GLY A 31 -24.63 15.31 20.43
CA GLY A 31 -24.19 15.16 19.06
C GLY A 31 -24.02 13.69 18.75
N LEU A 32 -25.01 13.10 18.08
CA LEU A 32 -24.80 11.89 17.30
C LEU A 32 -23.70 12.21 16.31
N SER A 33 -22.49 11.72 16.60
CA SER A 33 -21.37 11.72 15.67
C SER A 33 -21.75 10.78 14.53
N LEU A 34 -22.48 11.32 13.55
CA LEU A 34 -22.67 10.69 12.26
C LEU A 34 -21.29 10.62 11.61
N SER A 35 -20.61 9.49 11.83
CA SER A 35 -19.49 9.08 11.01
C SER A 35 -19.97 9.08 9.57
N LEU A 36 -19.51 10.08 8.81
CA LEU A 36 -19.63 10.05 7.36
C LEU A 36 -19.07 8.70 6.89
N PRO A 37 -19.73 8.00 5.96
CA PRO A 37 -19.15 6.82 5.35
C PRO A 37 -17.77 7.21 4.83
N ALA A 38 -16.75 6.41 5.14
CA ALA A 38 -15.44 6.59 4.53
C ALA A 38 -15.63 6.49 3.00
N ASP A 39 -15.29 7.56 2.30
CA ASP A 39 -15.39 7.59 0.84
C ASP A 39 -14.48 6.49 0.28
N PRO A 40 -14.96 5.56 -0.57
CA PRO A 40 -14.15 4.46 -1.05
C PRO A 40 -12.87 4.99 -1.69
N GLY A 41 -11.72 4.52 -1.19
CA GLY A 41 -10.42 4.94 -1.70
C GLY A 41 -10.28 4.68 -3.21
N PRO A 42 -9.40 5.41 -3.92
CA PRO A 42 -9.13 5.14 -5.32
C PRO A 42 -8.70 3.69 -5.51
N HIS A 43 -9.22 3.04 -6.56
CA HIS A 43 -8.62 1.80 -7.02
C HIS A 43 -7.25 2.08 -7.65
N LEU A 44 -6.28 1.18 -7.42
CA LEU A 44 -4.87 1.37 -7.73
C LEU A 44 -4.32 0.17 -8.50
N LEU A 45 -3.80 0.37 -9.71
CA LEU A 45 -2.97 -0.62 -10.40
C LEU A 45 -1.51 -0.18 -10.27
N ARG A 46 -0.66 -1.00 -9.65
CA ARG A 46 0.76 -0.66 -9.40
C ARG A 46 1.66 -1.85 -9.70
N TYR A 47 2.78 -1.60 -10.37
CA TYR A 47 3.86 -2.56 -10.58
C TYR A 47 5.13 -2.04 -9.93
N PHE A 48 5.89 -2.94 -9.29
CA PHE A 48 7.16 -2.66 -8.65
C PHE A 48 8.21 -3.59 -9.23
N TYR A 49 9.26 -3.00 -9.78
CA TYR A 49 10.44 -3.63 -10.33
C TYR A 49 11.57 -3.38 -9.34
N THR A 50 12.37 -4.39 -9.03
CA THR A 50 13.52 -4.25 -8.11
C THR A 50 14.67 -5.11 -8.61
N ALA A 51 15.84 -4.49 -8.77
CA ALA A 51 17.10 -5.16 -9.02
C ALA A 51 18.08 -4.91 -7.87
N VAL A 52 18.89 -5.90 -7.53
CA VAL A 52 19.88 -5.87 -6.44
C VAL A 52 21.24 -6.24 -7.01
N SER A 53 22.33 -5.56 -6.62
CA SER A 53 23.67 -5.89 -7.12
C SER A 53 24.12 -7.29 -6.69
N GLU A 54 23.98 -7.59 -5.40
CA GLU A 54 24.29 -8.88 -4.79
C GLU A 54 23.06 -9.40 -4.02
N PRO A 55 22.29 -10.36 -4.56
CA PRO A 55 21.19 -10.97 -3.82
C PRO A 55 21.74 -11.91 -2.72
N GLY A 56 21.01 -11.99 -1.61
CA GLY A 56 21.30 -12.98 -0.56
C GLY A 56 21.12 -14.43 -1.06
N PRO A 57 21.69 -15.44 -0.37
CA PRO A 57 21.63 -16.83 -0.83
C PRO A 57 20.19 -17.32 -1.12
N GLY A 58 19.94 -17.71 -2.37
CA GLY A 58 18.63 -18.19 -2.83
C GLY A 58 17.59 -17.10 -3.09
N LEU A 59 17.98 -15.82 -3.08
CA LEU A 59 17.14 -14.70 -3.52
C LEU A 59 17.40 -14.36 -4.99
N PRO A 60 16.38 -13.92 -5.74
CA PRO A 60 16.54 -13.46 -7.11
C PRO A 60 17.27 -12.11 -7.18
N GLN A 61 18.07 -11.91 -8.23
CA GLN A 61 18.71 -10.63 -8.52
C GLN A 61 17.70 -9.56 -8.97
N PHE A 62 16.65 -9.98 -9.68
CA PHE A 62 15.63 -9.10 -10.23
C PHE A 62 14.22 -9.67 -9.99
N THR A 63 13.28 -8.80 -9.62
CA THR A 63 11.88 -9.13 -9.35
C THR A 63 10.92 -8.10 -9.92
N VAL A 64 9.72 -8.55 -10.29
CA VAL A 64 8.58 -7.71 -10.65
C VAL A 64 7.34 -8.21 -9.92
N VAL A 65 6.66 -7.34 -9.18
CA VAL A 65 5.38 -7.64 -8.52
C VAL A 65 4.31 -6.63 -8.93
N GLY A 66 3.10 -7.13 -9.20
CA GLY A 66 1.95 -6.31 -9.58
C GLY A 66 0.81 -6.43 -8.56
N TYR A 67 0.30 -5.29 -8.13
CA TYR A 67 -0.79 -5.13 -7.17
C TYR A 67 -2.01 -4.46 -7.81
N LEU A 68 -3.17 -5.01 -7.52
CA LEU A 68 -4.46 -4.37 -7.71
C LEU A 68 -4.99 -4.05 -6.32
N ASP A 69 -5.15 -2.77 -6.04
CA ASP A 69 -5.33 -2.20 -4.70
C ASP A 69 -4.23 -2.67 -3.75
N ASP A 70 -4.55 -3.56 -2.82
CA ASP A 70 -3.66 -4.18 -1.84
C ASP A 70 -3.36 -5.67 -2.13
N GLN A 71 -3.96 -6.24 -3.18
CA GLN A 71 -3.86 -7.66 -3.55
C GLN A 71 -2.76 -7.89 -4.59
N LEU A 72 -1.79 -8.76 -4.26
CA LEU A 72 -0.77 -9.23 -5.19
C LEU A 72 -1.40 -10.15 -6.25
N PHE A 73 -1.35 -9.76 -7.53
CA PHE A 73 -1.91 -10.56 -8.64
C PHE A 73 -0.85 -11.06 -9.62
N PHE A 74 0.32 -10.41 -9.67
CA PHE A 74 1.40 -10.71 -10.61
C PHE A 74 2.73 -10.87 -9.89
N HIS A 75 3.54 -11.86 -10.29
CA HIS A 75 4.90 -12.05 -9.80
C HIS A 75 5.82 -12.58 -10.89
N PHE A 76 7.02 -12.02 -11.00
CA PHE A 76 8.15 -12.53 -11.77
C PHE A 76 9.44 -12.38 -10.95
N ASP A 77 10.37 -13.30 -11.12
CA ASP A 77 11.70 -13.26 -10.52
C ASP A 77 12.73 -13.91 -11.46
N SER A 78 14.02 -13.55 -11.29
CA SER A 78 15.11 -14.00 -12.18
C SER A 78 15.42 -15.50 -12.14
N GLU A 79 15.07 -16.19 -11.05
CA GLU A 79 15.31 -17.63 -10.87
C GLU A 79 14.10 -18.48 -11.36
N GLY A 80 12.95 -17.82 -11.49
CA GLY A 80 11.68 -18.42 -11.88
C GLY A 80 11.58 -18.76 -13.36
N LYS A 81 10.66 -19.68 -13.68
CA LYS A 81 10.42 -20.13 -15.06
C LYS A 81 9.78 -19.04 -15.95
N GLY A 82 9.06 -18.10 -15.34
CA GLY A 82 8.34 -17.02 -16.00
C GLY A 82 7.41 -16.28 -15.05
N ALA A 83 6.58 -15.39 -15.61
CA ALA A 83 5.59 -14.63 -14.87
C ALA A 83 4.46 -15.55 -14.36
N GLN A 84 4.00 -15.30 -13.13
CA GLN A 84 3.07 -16.16 -12.39
C GLN A 84 1.83 -15.38 -11.92
N PRO A 85 0.61 -15.94 -12.10
CA PRO A 85 -0.57 -15.43 -11.42
C PRO A 85 -0.45 -15.66 -9.91
N ARG A 86 -0.72 -14.61 -9.13
CA ARG A 86 -0.81 -14.66 -7.66
C ARG A 86 -2.23 -14.54 -7.12
N ALA A 87 -3.19 -14.19 -7.99
CA ALA A 87 -4.62 -14.23 -7.70
C ALA A 87 -5.37 -15.15 -8.69
N PRO A 88 -6.47 -15.83 -8.31
CA PRO A 88 -7.22 -16.68 -9.23
C PRO A 88 -7.83 -15.91 -10.41
N TRP A 89 -8.33 -14.69 -10.18
CA TRP A 89 -9.09 -13.92 -11.18
C TRP A 89 -8.26 -13.48 -12.40
N ILE A 90 -6.94 -13.27 -12.27
CA ILE A 90 -6.09 -12.86 -13.40
C ILE A 90 -5.85 -14.02 -14.40
N GLN A 91 -6.21 -15.26 -14.05
CA GLN A 91 -6.16 -16.38 -14.99
C GLN A 91 -7.08 -16.20 -16.21
N ALA A 92 -8.05 -15.27 -16.12
CA ALA A 92 -8.92 -14.86 -17.24
C ALA A 92 -8.16 -14.26 -18.44
N GLU A 93 -6.91 -13.79 -18.29
CA GLU A 93 -6.08 -13.31 -19.40
C GLU A 93 -5.59 -14.42 -20.37
N GLY A 94 -5.59 -15.68 -19.94
CA GLY A 94 -5.11 -16.81 -20.75
C GLY A 94 -3.58 -16.85 -20.96
N PRO A 95 -3.06 -17.92 -21.60
CA PRO A 95 -1.61 -18.20 -21.65
C PRO A 95 -0.81 -17.18 -22.46
N GLU A 96 -1.33 -16.67 -23.58
CA GLU A 96 -0.62 -15.71 -24.45
C GLU A 96 -0.23 -14.41 -23.71
N TYR A 97 -1.06 -13.99 -22.75
CA TYR A 97 -0.73 -12.88 -21.88
C TYR A 97 0.47 -13.21 -20.99
N TRP A 98 0.49 -14.37 -20.34
CA TRP A 98 1.57 -14.78 -19.42
C TRP A 98 2.89 -15.02 -20.15
N ASP A 99 2.85 -15.57 -21.36
CA ASP A 99 4.04 -15.68 -22.22
C ASP A 99 4.57 -14.30 -22.61
N ARG A 100 3.68 -13.35 -22.97
CA ARG A 100 4.07 -11.97 -23.28
C ARG A 100 4.64 -11.25 -22.05
N GLN A 101 4.02 -11.34 -20.89
CA GLN A 101 4.53 -10.73 -19.66
C GLN A 101 5.86 -11.35 -19.23
N THR A 102 6.06 -12.66 -19.45
CA THR A 102 7.34 -13.33 -19.23
C THR A 102 8.42 -12.78 -20.15
N TRP A 103 8.12 -12.60 -21.44
CA TRP A 103 9.05 -12.03 -22.41
C TRP A 103 9.41 -10.57 -22.08
N ILE A 104 8.40 -9.75 -21.70
CA ILE A 104 8.61 -8.37 -21.24
C ILE A 104 9.52 -8.38 -20.01
N ALA A 105 9.15 -9.08 -18.93
CA ALA A 105 9.90 -9.05 -17.67
C ALA A 105 11.35 -9.51 -17.84
N LYS A 106 11.61 -10.56 -18.63
CA LYS A 106 12.98 -11.01 -18.97
C LYS A 106 13.77 -9.93 -19.72
N GLY A 107 13.16 -9.22 -20.66
CA GLY A 107 13.84 -8.15 -21.39
C GLY A 107 14.10 -6.89 -20.56
N TRP A 108 13.42 -6.70 -19.43
CA TRP A 108 13.69 -5.61 -18.48
C TRP A 108 14.84 -5.92 -17.49
N GLN A 109 15.22 -7.19 -17.33
CA GLN A 109 16.26 -7.62 -16.39
C GLN A 109 17.64 -7.04 -16.73
N GLU A 110 18.09 -7.14 -17.98
CA GLU A 110 19.41 -6.63 -18.39
C GLU A 110 19.55 -5.09 -18.27
N PRO A 111 18.57 -4.26 -18.73
CA PRO A 111 18.60 -2.82 -18.45
C PRO A 111 18.67 -2.49 -16.96
N PHE A 112 17.93 -3.19 -16.11
CA PHE A 112 17.94 -2.95 -14.66
C PHE A 112 19.28 -3.32 -14.01
N ASN A 113 19.85 -4.47 -14.39
CA ASN A 113 21.20 -4.86 -14.00
C ASN A 113 22.26 -3.84 -14.49
N GLY A 114 22.05 -3.22 -15.66
CA GLY A 114 22.86 -2.11 -16.16
C GLY A 114 22.75 -0.85 -15.30
N ASN A 115 21.53 -0.44 -14.92
CA ASN A 115 21.30 0.75 -14.09
C ASN A 115 21.88 0.59 -12.68
N VAL A 116 21.79 -0.60 -12.08
CA VAL A 116 22.48 -0.89 -10.82
C VAL A 116 23.99 -0.65 -10.94
N ARG A 117 24.62 -1.02 -12.06
CA ARG A 117 26.05 -0.74 -12.31
C ARG A 117 26.37 0.73 -12.53
N ILE A 118 25.55 1.44 -13.29
CA ILE A 118 25.76 2.86 -13.60
C ILE A 118 25.54 3.73 -12.35
N ALA A 119 24.54 3.41 -11.52
CA ALA A 119 24.35 4.06 -10.24
C ALA A 119 25.49 3.74 -9.24
N MET A 120 26.00 2.50 -9.22
CA MET A 120 27.22 2.14 -8.47
C MET A 120 28.41 3.02 -8.84
N GLU A 121 28.63 3.27 -10.14
CA GLU A 121 29.69 4.15 -10.64
C GLU A 121 29.45 5.62 -10.26
N HIS A 122 28.22 6.12 -10.39
CA HIS A 122 27.87 7.52 -10.07
C HIS A 122 28.02 7.85 -8.59
N TYR A 123 27.64 6.93 -7.68
CA TYR A 123 27.72 7.14 -6.24
C TYR A 123 29.02 6.58 -5.60
N ASN A 124 29.80 5.79 -6.34
CA ASN A 124 31.07 5.15 -5.93
C ASN A 124 30.93 4.22 -4.71
N GLN A 125 30.05 3.23 -4.81
CA GLN A 125 29.74 2.27 -3.74
C GLN A 125 29.38 0.88 -4.31
N SER A 126 29.26 -0.16 -3.47
CA SER A 126 29.37 -1.58 -3.87
C SER A 126 28.10 -2.45 -3.75
N LEU A 127 27.11 -2.05 -2.96
CA LEU A 127 25.94 -2.88 -2.61
C LEU A 127 24.66 -2.06 -2.74
N HIS A 128 23.87 -2.33 -3.79
CA HIS A 128 22.82 -1.40 -4.21
C HIS A 128 21.53 -2.06 -4.63
N THR A 129 20.45 -1.33 -4.42
CA THR A 129 19.09 -1.67 -4.88
C THR A 129 18.57 -0.58 -5.80
N PHE A 130 18.25 -0.93 -7.05
CA PHE A 130 17.55 -0.03 -7.97
C PHE A 130 16.09 -0.47 -8.10
N GLN A 131 15.18 0.47 -7.90
CA GLN A 131 13.74 0.22 -7.85
C GLN A 131 13.01 1.11 -8.85
N TYR A 132 11.92 0.59 -9.41
CA TYR A 132 11.05 1.34 -10.30
C TYR A 132 9.61 0.95 -10.01
N MET A 133 8.77 1.95 -9.77
CA MET A 133 7.34 1.79 -9.54
C MET A 133 6.58 2.62 -10.57
N TYR A 134 5.62 2.00 -11.24
CA TYR A 134 4.65 2.71 -12.06
C TYR A 134 3.25 2.17 -11.84
N GLY A 135 2.26 2.97 -12.24
CA GLY A 135 0.88 2.59 -12.08
C GLY A 135 -0.08 3.71 -12.38
N CYS A 136 -1.34 3.49 -12.04
CA CYS A 136 -2.40 4.47 -12.16
C CYS A 136 -3.47 4.25 -11.08
N GLN A 137 -4.30 5.27 -10.91
CA GLN A 137 -5.44 5.27 -10.01
C GLN A 137 -6.73 5.62 -10.75
N LEU A 138 -7.87 5.12 -10.26
CA LEU A 138 -9.21 5.48 -10.69
C LEU A 138 -10.09 5.73 -9.45
N ARG A 139 -10.69 6.92 -9.37
CA ARG A 139 -11.64 7.30 -8.29
C ARG A 139 -13.09 7.09 -8.70
N ALA A 140 -13.97 7.11 -7.69
CA ALA A 140 -15.43 7.03 -7.86
C ALA A 140 -16.02 8.18 -8.70
N ASP A 141 -15.39 9.37 -8.70
CA ASP A 141 -15.75 10.51 -9.56
C ASP A 141 -15.27 10.37 -11.02
N GLY A 142 -14.60 9.26 -11.35
CA GLY A 142 -13.99 9.02 -12.66
C GLY A 142 -12.64 9.70 -12.86
N SER A 143 -12.13 10.46 -11.89
CA SER A 143 -10.80 11.07 -11.98
C SER A 143 -9.70 10.01 -11.95
N THR A 144 -8.69 10.21 -12.79
CA THR A 144 -7.54 9.32 -12.92
C THR A 144 -6.26 9.98 -12.43
N GLY A 145 -5.18 9.21 -12.37
CA GLY A 145 -3.83 9.74 -12.17
C GLY A 145 -2.80 8.64 -12.44
N GLY A 146 -1.58 9.04 -12.76
CA GLY A 146 -0.46 8.14 -13.04
C GLY A 146 0.66 8.26 -12.01
N PHE A 147 1.41 7.18 -11.85
CA PHE A 147 2.63 7.13 -11.06
C PHE A 147 3.78 6.63 -11.93
N TRP A 148 4.95 7.26 -11.83
CA TRP A 148 6.20 6.78 -12.43
C TRP A 148 7.35 7.28 -11.57
N GLN A 149 8.03 6.38 -10.88
CA GLN A 149 9.01 6.69 -9.83
C GLN A 149 10.16 5.67 -9.87
N TYR A 150 11.38 6.16 -9.74
CA TYR A 150 12.60 5.39 -9.57
C TYR A 150 13.17 5.68 -8.18
N GLY A 151 13.70 4.64 -7.54
CA GLY A 151 14.38 4.73 -6.25
C GLY A 151 15.73 4.02 -6.28
N TYR A 152 16.66 4.51 -5.48
CA TYR A 152 18.00 3.96 -5.33
C TYR A 152 18.33 3.86 -3.83
N ASP A 153 18.69 2.67 -3.36
CA ASP A 153 18.92 2.33 -1.95
C ASP A 153 17.78 2.79 -1.01
N GLY A 154 16.54 2.62 -1.47
CA GLY A 154 15.34 3.02 -0.73
C GLY A 154 15.13 4.53 -0.61
N ARG A 155 15.86 5.34 -1.39
CA ARG A 155 15.67 6.79 -1.50
C ARG A 155 15.05 7.14 -2.85
N ASP A 156 14.27 8.22 -2.89
CA ASP A 156 13.76 8.79 -4.13
C ASP A 156 14.94 9.15 -5.06
N PHE A 157 14.89 8.67 -6.31
CA PHE A 157 15.92 8.97 -7.32
C PHE A 157 15.36 9.83 -8.45
N LEU A 158 14.20 9.48 -9.03
CA LEU A 158 13.61 10.26 -10.11
C LEU A 158 12.10 10.00 -10.19
N SER A 159 11.26 11.02 -10.35
CA SER A 159 9.80 10.84 -10.48
C SER A 159 9.16 11.74 -11.51
N TYR A 160 8.06 11.32 -12.11
CA TYR A 160 7.31 12.10 -13.09
C TYR A 160 6.09 12.77 -12.44
N ASP A 161 6.02 14.10 -12.47
CA ASP A 161 4.81 14.82 -12.06
C ASP A 161 3.86 14.95 -13.27
N THR A 162 2.79 14.16 -13.24
CA THR A 162 1.75 14.15 -14.28
C THR A 162 0.95 15.44 -14.36
N ARG A 163 1.07 16.37 -13.39
CA ARG A 163 0.35 17.65 -13.36
C ARG A 163 1.09 18.76 -14.11
N THR A 164 2.43 18.73 -14.09
CA THR A 164 3.29 19.69 -14.80
C THR A 164 4.04 19.06 -15.99
N PRO A 165 3.60 17.88 -16.48
CA PRO A 165 4.36 16.93 -17.29
C PRO A 165 5.91 16.95 -17.22
N THR A 166 6.49 17.06 -16.02
CA THR A 166 7.95 17.24 -15.82
C THR A 166 8.57 16.19 -14.93
N TRP A 167 9.86 15.94 -15.10
CA TRP A 167 10.63 15.07 -14.21
C TRP A 167 11.16 15.83 -13.00
N VAL A 168 11.13 15.17 -11.85
CA VAL A 168 11.59 15.68 -10.56
C VAL A 168 12.77 14.82 -10.09
N ALA A 169 13.95 15.44 -10.02
CA ALA A 169 15.18 14.86 -9.51
C ALA A 169 15.47 15.48 -8.11
N PRO A 170 15.59 14.68 -7.03
CA PRO A 170 15.87 15.17 -5.69
C PRO A 170 17.38 15.31 -5.41
N SER A 171 18.26 14.79 -6.29
CA SER A 171 19.72 14.84 -6.14
C SER A 171 20.40 15.27 -7.45
N LYS A 172 21.67 15.70 -7.36
CA LYS A 172 22.44 16.19 -8.52
C LYS A 172 22.80 15.07 -9.50
N GLU A 173 22.97 13.87 -8.98
CA GLU A 173 23.30 12.67 -9.75
C GLU A 173 22.09 12.28 -10.62
N ALA A 174 20.87 12.42 -10.09
CA ALA A 174 19.62 12.21 -10.82
C ALA A 174 19.30 13.27 -11.89
N GLU A 175 19.83 14.51 -11.77
CA GLU A 175 19.64 15.55 -12.80
C GLU A 175 20.26 15.15 -14.16
N ILE A 176 21.31 14.32 -14.17
CA ILE A 176 21.88 13.75 -15.41
C ILE A 176 20.84 12.89 -16.13
N THR A 177 20.18 12.00 -15.40
CA THR A 177 19.15 11.10 -15.93
C THR A 177 17.88 11.84 -16.32
N LYS A 178 17.44 12.82 -15.51
CA LYS A 178 16.37 13.74 -15.87
C LYS A 178 16.63 14.43 -17.21
N GLY A 179 17.84 14.96 -17.43
CA GLY A 179 18.22 15.58 -18.70
C GLY A 179 18.10 14.64 -19.91
N LYS A 180 18.41 13.34 -19.75
CA LYS A 180 18.17 12.33 -20.80
C LYS A 180 16.68 12.10 -21.06
N MET A 181 15.89 11.94 -19.99
CA MET A 181 14.44 11.67 -20.08
C MET A 181 13.67 12.85 -20.70
N GLU A 182 14.01 14.09 -20.33
CA GLU A 182 13.38 15.31 -20.86
C GLU A 182 13.82 15.63 -22.30
N ALA A 183 14.97 15.12 -22.76
CA ALA A 183 15.41 15.25 -24.14
C ALA A 183 14.61 14.34 -25.10
N ASP A 184 14.22 13.13 -24.69
CA ASP A 184 13.37 12.25 -25.50
C ASP A 184 11.88 12.58 -25.35
N ARG A 185 11.44 13.51 -26.19
CA ARG A 185 10.02 13.90 -26.32
C ARG A 185 9.11 12.76 -26.76
N ARG A 186 9.60 11.81 -27.57
CA ARG A 186 8.79 10.70 -28.07
C ARG A 186 8.51 9.73 -26.94
N LEU A 187 9.54 9.38 -26.17
CA LEU A 187 9.43 8.55 -24.99
C LEU A 187 8.49 9.19 -23.96
N SER A 188 8.72 10.47 -23.63
CA SER A 188 7.89 11.22 -22.68
C SER A 188 6.39 11.18 -23.07
N GLN A 189 6.07 11.34 -24.36
CA GLN A 189 4.69 11.22 -24.84
C GLN A 189 4.15 9.77 -24.72
N GLN A 190 4.96 8.75 -25.03
CA GLN A 190 4.54 7.34 -24.91
C GLN A 190 4.28 6.92 -23.46
N GLN A 191 5.12 7.37 -22.53
CA GLN A 191 4.94 7.13 -21.08
C GLN A 191 3.67 7.82 -20.58
N ARG A 192 3.43 9.06 -21.01
CA ARG A 192 2.20 9.80 -20.71
C ARG A 192 0.95 9.11 -21.25
N ASP A 193 0.93 8.75 -22.54
CA ASP A 193 -0.16 8.02 -23.18
C ASP A 193 -0.46 6.67 -22.49
N TYR A 194 0.58 6.01 -21.95
CA TYR A 194 0.42 4.80 -21.16
C TYR A 194 -0.27 5.09 -19.82
N LEU A 195 0.22 6.07 -19.05
CA LEU A 195 -0.31 6.41 -17.72
C LEU A 195 -1.74 6.96 -17.77
N GLU A 196 -2.02 7.89 -18.68
CA GLU A 196 -3.32 8.56 -18.77
C GLU A 196 -4.41 7.66 -19.35
N ARG A 197 -4.05 6.71 -20.24
CA ARG A 197 -5.02 5.86 -20.95
C ARG A 197 -4.81 4.37 -20.72
N LYS A 198 -3.70 3.77 -21.22
CA LYS A 198 -3.56 2.31 -21.24
C LYS A 198 -3.60 1.67 -19.85
N CYS A 199 -2.94 2.28 -18.87
CA CYS A 199 -2.95 1.77 -17.50
C CYS A 199 -4.38 1.77 -16.94
N VAL A 200 -5.17 2.81 -17.20
CA VAL A 200 -6.57 2.91 -16.74
C VAL A 200 -7.45 1.87 -17.44
N GLU A 201 -7.25 1.62 -18.73
CA GLU A 201 -7.91 0.54 -19.47
C GLU A 201 -7.62 -0.85 -18.83
N TRP A 202 -6.36 -1.12 -18.47
CA TRP A 202 -5.98 -2.35 -17.75
C TRP A 202 -6.55 -2.41 -16.33
N LEU A 203 -6.53 -1.31 -15.58
CA LEU A 203 -7.12 -1.21 -14.24
C LEU A 203 -8.62 -1.54 -14.29
N GLN A 204 -9.38 -0.92 -15.18
CA GLN A 204 -10.82 -1.20 -15.36
C GLN A 204 -11.08 -2.67 -15.75
N LYS A 205 -10.26 -3.24 -16.64
CA LYS A 205 -10.35 -4.66 -17.02
C LYS A 205 -10.13 -5.59 -15.83
N TYR A 206 -9.08 -5.35 -15.04
CA TYR A 206 -8.76 -6.17 -13.87
C TYR A 206 -9.77 -6.00 -12.73
N LEU A 207 -10.33 -4.79 -12.53
CA LEU A 207 -11.47 -4.58 -11.61
C LEU A 207 -12.70 -5.39 -12.05
N GLY A 208 -12.91 -5.54 -13.36
CA GLY A 208 -13.95 -6.42 -13.92
C GLY A 208 -13.75 -7.89 -13.55
N TYR A 209 -12.53 -8.41 -13.68
CA TYR A 209 -12.19 -9.80 -13.31
C TYR A 209 -12.17 -10.03 -11.80
N GLY A 210 -11.54 -9.11 -11.05
CA GLY A 210 -11.34 -9.20 -9.62
C GLY A 210 -12.56 -8.85 -8.78
N LYS A 211 -13.68 -8.43 -9.40
CA LYS A 211 -14.85 -7.87 -8.71
C LYS A 211 -15.29 -8.64 -7.47
N GLU A 212 -15.52 -9.95 -7.59
CA GLU A 212 -15.93 -10.79 -6.44
C GLU A 212 -14.84 -10.90 -5.36
N THR A 213 -13.57 -10.88 -5.77
CA THR A 213 -12.41 -10.97 -4.86
C THR A 213 -12.16 -9.66 -4.11
N LEU A 214 -12.40 -8.51 -4.74
CA LEU A 214 -12.23 -7.18 -4.14
C LEU A 214 -13.45 -6.75 -3.31
N GLN A 215 -14.65 -7.22 -3.67
CA GLN A 215 -15.89 -6.92 -2.93
C GLN A 215 -16.16 -7.91 -1.78
N ARG A 216 -15.30 -8.92 -1.58
CA ARG A 216 -15.43 -9.85 -0.45
C ARG A 216 -15.21 -9.13 0.87
N ARG A 217 -15.87 -9.62 1.93
CA ARG A 217 -15.75 -9.08 3.28
C ARG A 217 -15.52 -10.21 4.27
N GLU A 218 -14.28 -10.37 4.72
CA GLU A 218 -13.87 -11.44 5.63
C GLU A 218 -13.77 -10.91 7.06
N ARG A 219 -14.35 -11.65 8.02
CA ARG A 219 -14.47 -11.18 9.41
C ARG A 219 -13.23 -11.51 10.24
N PRO A 220 -12.69 -10.53 11.01
CA PRO A 220 -11.54 -10.80 11.86
C PRO A 220 -11.88 -11.85 12.93
N ALA A 221 -11.13 -12.94 12.92
CA ALA A 221 -11.04 -13.85 14.05
C ALA A 221 -10.16 -13.17 15.13
N VAL A 222 -10.79 -12.73 16.22
CA VAL A 222 -10.12 -11.98 17.28
C VAL A 222 -9.80 -12.87 18.47
N ARG A 223 -8.57 -12.80 18.96
CA ARG A 223 -8.12 -13.49 20.18
C ARG A 223 -7.38 -12.53 21.10
N VAL A 224 -7.76 -12.52 22.38
CA VAL A 224 -7.01 -11.83 23.43
C VAL A 224 -6.09 -12.81 24.14
N THR A 225 -4.84 -12.43 24.26
CA THR A 225 -3.75 -13.15 24.95
C THR A 225 -2.93 -12.15 25.76
N GLY A 226 -1.92 -12.59 26.49
CA GLY A 226 -1.03 -11.69 27.20
C GLY A 226 -0.10 -12.40 28.15
N ARG A 227 0.70 -11.60 28.83
CA ARG A 227 1.90 -12.02 29.55
C ARG A 227 2.04 -11.18 30.81
N ASP A 228 2.33 -11.85 31.92
CA ASP A 228 2.67 -11.20 33.17
C ASP A 228 4.18 -10.99 33.23
N ALA A 229 4.62 -9.77 33.52
CA ALA A 229 6.00 -9.50 33.88
C ALA A 229 6.26 -9.97 35.33
N PRO A 230 7.43 -10.54 35.65
CA PRO A 230 7.81 -10.83 37.03
C PRO A 230 7.73 -9.56 37.88
N ASP A 231 6.90 -9.59 38.93
CA ASP A 231 6.61 -8.47 39.85
C ASP A 231 6.23 -7.14 39.17
N GLY A 232 5.68 -7.21 37.95
CA GLY A 232 5.40 -6.05 37.10
C GLY A 232 3.99 -6.03 36.47
N PRO A 233 3.75 -5.19 35.45
CA PRO A 233 2.46 -5.11 34.78
C PRO A 233 2.13 -6.39 33.98
N THR A 234 0.83 -6.60 33.73
CA THR A 234 0.38 -7.51 32.68
C THR A 234 0.38 -6.75 31.35
N THR A 235 1.01 -7.29 30.31
CA THR A 235 0.78 -6.86 28.93
C THR A 235 -0.35 -7.69 28.31
N LEU A 236 -1.46 -7.07 27.92
CA LEU A 236 -2.47 -7.71 27.07
C LEU A 236 -2.15 -7.51 25.59
N CYS A 237 -2.52 -8.48 24.76
CA CYS A 237 -2.35 -8.49 23.31
C CYS A 237 -3.63 -8.99 22.65
N CYS A 238 -4.34 -8.09 21.98
CA CYS A 238 -5.47 -8.39 21.13
C CYS A 238 -4.97 -8.59 19.70
N ARG A 239 -5.25 -9.75 19.10
CA ARG A 239 -4.87 -10.06 17.72
C ARG A 239 -6.12 -10.31 16.88
N ALA A 240 -6.21 -9.65 15.73
CA ALA A 240 -7.18 -9.91 14.68
C ALA A 240 -6.49 -10.65 13.53
N HIS A 241 -7.12 -11.70 13.01
CA HIS A 241 -6.60 -12.55 11.94
C HIS A 241 -7.68 -12.82 10.88
N GLY A 242 -7.27 -13.00 9.62
CA GLY A 242 -8.16 -13.52 8.57
C GLY A 242 -9.23 -12.52 8.12
N PHE A 243 -8.92 -11.22 8.13
CA PHE A 243 -9.85 -10.18 7.70
C PHE A 243 -9.47 -9.57 6.35
N TYR A 244 -10.49 -9.07 5.65
CA TYR A 244 -10.39 -8.35 4.39
C TYR A 244 -11.63 -7.44 4.24
N PRO A 245 -11.50 -6.15 3.84
CA PRO A 245 -10.31 -5.45 3.34
C PRO A 245 -9.22 -5.17 4.39
N ARG A 246 -8.12 -4.52 3.99
CA ARG A 246 -6.98 -4.25 4.88
C ARG A 246 -7.29 -3.30 6.05
N ASP A 247 -8.22 -2.37 5.87
CA ASP A 247 -8.42 -1.29 6.85
C ASP A 247 -9.22 -1.78 8.07
N ILE A 248 -8.57 -1.73 9.23
CA ILE A 248 -9.07 -2.19 10.52
C ILE A 248 -8.65 -1.20 11.62
N ALA A 249 -9.51 -0.96 12.59
CA ALA A 249 -9.14 -0.25 13.81
C ALA A 249 -9.23 -1.20 15.02
N LEU A 250 -8.15 -1.27 15.79
CA LEU A 250 -8.11 -1.94 17.10
C LEU A 250 -7.85 -0.89 18.18
N SER A 251 -8.63 -0.90 19.25
CA SER A 251 -8.41 -0.05 20.43
C SER A 251 -8.66 -0.82 21.72
N TRP A 252 -8.06 -0.37 22.83
CA TRP A 252 -8.36 -0.90 24.16
C TRP A 252 -9.29 0.05 24.91
N LEU A 253 -10.36 -0.50 25.49
CA LEU A 253 -11.30 0.22 26.34
C LEU A 253 -11.14 -0.26 27.79
N ARG A 254 -10.96 0.67 28.74
CA ARG A 254 -11.01 0.40 30.18
C ARG A 254 -12.34 0.92 30.71
N LYS A 255 -13.19 0.04 31.24
CA LYS A 255 -14.57 0.37 31.69
C LYS A 255 -15.45 1.08 30.61
N GLY A 256 -15.09 0.98 29.33
CA GLY A 256 -15.79 1.63 28.22
C GLY A 256 -15.11 2.91 27.69
N GLU A 257 -14.12 3.45 28.40
CA GLU A 257 -13.33 4.60 27.95
C GLU A 257 -12.13 4.15 27.12
N SER A 258 -11.87 4.79 25.97
CA SER A 258 -10.72 4.43 25.14
C SER A 258 -9.39 4.81 25.78
N ARG A 259 -8.40 3.94 25.58
CA ARG A 259 -7.04 4.02 26.11
C ARG A 259 -6.03 4.19 24.98
N GLU A 260 -6.34 5.04 24.00
CA GLU A 260 -5.52 5.33 22.82
C GLU A 260 -4.04 5.59 23.14
N GLN A 261 -3.76 6.41 24.15
CA GLN A 261 -2.39 6.77 24.54
C GLN A 261 -1.61 5.62 25.19
N GLU A 262 -2.30 4.68 25.82
CA GLU A 262 -1.74 3.47 26.44
C GLU A 262 -1.69 2.29 25.44
N THR A 263 -2.34 2.43 24.27
CA THR A 263 -2.49 1.37 23.26
C THR A 263 -1.35 1.44 22.25
N TRP A 264 -0.44 0.48 22.30
CA TRP A 264 0.51 0.28 21.21
C TRP A 264 -0.11 -0.60 20.11
N ARG A 265 -0.06 -0.13 18.86
CA ARG A 265 -0.57 -0.86 17.69
C ARG A 265 0.58 -1.44 16.88
N GLY A 266 0.48 -2.73 16.55
CA GLY A 266 1.28 -3.32 15.49
C GLY A 266 0.85 -2.85 14.11
N GLY A 267 1.68 -3.12 13.11
CA GLY A 267 1.29 -2.92 11.71
C GLY A 267 0.21 -3.91 11.26
N VAL A 268 -0.56 -3.52 10.25
CA VAL A 268 -1.41 -4.45 9.49
C VAL A 268 -0.54 -5.16 8.46
N LEU A 269 -0.40 -6.48 8.60
CA LEU A 269 0.47 -7.32 7.78
C LEU A 269 -0.35 -8.29 6.90
N PRO A 270 0.06 -8.54 5.65
CA PRO A 270 -0.62 -9.48 4.76
C PRO A 270 -0.36 -10.94 5.14
N ASN A 271 -1.32 -11.79 4.83
CA ASN A 271 -1.21 -13.25 4.85
C ASN A 271 -1.06 -13.79 3.42
N GLY A 272 -0.59 -15.03 3.26
CA GLY A 272 -0.42 -15.67 1.95
C GLY A 272 -1.72 -16.06 1.23
N ASP A 273 -2.87 -15.91 1.89
CA ASP A 273 -4.22 -16.17 1.36
C ASP A 273 -4.94 -14.88 0.87
N GLY A 274 -4.26 -13.72 0.93
CA GLY A 274 -4.82 -12.42 0.55
C GLY A 274 -5.63 -11.73 1.65
N THR A 275 -5.71 -12.32 2.85
CA THR A 275 -6.24 -11.69 4.07
C THR A 275 -5.15 -10.93 4.84
N TYR A 276 -5.52 -10.27 5.94
CA TYR A 276 -4.60 -9.55 6.82
C TYR A 276 -4.61 -10.08 8.27
N HIS A 277 -3.57 -9.72 9.01
CA HIS A 277 -3.54 -9.78 10.47
C HIS A 277 -3.01 -8.47 11.07
N ALA A 278 -3.49 -8.15 12.27
CA ALA A 278 -3.11 -6.95 13.02
C ALA A 278 -3.23 -7.20 14.52
N TRP A 279 -2.59 -6.37 15.34
CA TRP A 279 -2.67 -6.50 16.80
C TRP A 279 -2.51 -5.17 17.53
N ALA A 280 -3.03 -5.12 18.75
CA ALA A 280 -2.88 -4.01 19.67
C ALA A 280 -2.56 -4.53 21.09
N THR A 281 -1.62 -3.89 21.78
CA THR A 281 -1.23 -4.22 23.15
C THR A 281 -1.46 -3.06 24.10
N VAL A 282 -1.67 -3.38 25.37
CA VAL A 282 -1.75 -2.42 26.48
C VAL A 282 -1.11 -3.03 27.72
N GLU A 283 -0.47 -2.20 28.54
CA GLU A 283 0.06 -2.59 29.85
C GLU A 283 -0.87 -2.11 30.97
N LEU A 284 -1.09 -2.96 31.98
CA LEU A 284 -2.02 -2.69 33.08
C LEU A 284 -1.60 -3.37 34.39
N ASP A 285 -2.16 -2.92 35.50
CA ASP A 285 -2.11 -3.66 36.77
C ASP A 285 -2.84 -5.01 36.60
N PRO A 286 -2.21 -6.17 36.89
CA PRO A 286 -2.84 -7.49 36.77
C PRO A 286 -4.24 -7.61 37.41
N ARG A 287 -4.51 -6.86 38.48
CA ARG A 287 -5.80 -6.81 39.19
C ARG A 287 -6.92 -6.18 38.36
N GLU A 288 -6.56 -5.34 37.40
CA GLU A 288 -7.49 -4.63 36.53
C GLU A 288 -7.81 -5.36 35.22
N ARG A 289 -7.22 -6.53 34.97
CA ARG A 289 -7.36 -7.30 33.72
C ARG A 289 -8.81 -7.46 33.24
N GLY A 290 -9.76 -7.68 34.15
CA GLY A 290 -11.20 -7.83 33.83
C GLY A 290 -11.93 -6.52 33.46
N LEU A 291 -11.29 -5.36 33.62
CA LEU A 291 -11.85 -4.04 33.28
C LEU A 291 -11.57 -3.64 31.82
N TYR A 292 -10.62 -4.31 31.18
CA TYR A 292 -10.15 -4.01 29.83
C TYR A 292 -10.84 -4.90 28.80
N ARG A 293 -11.25 -4.29 27.69
CA ARG A 293 -11.82 -4.98 26.51
C ARG A 293 -11.13 -4.47 25.25
N CYS A 294 -10.86 -5.36 24.31
CA CYS A 294 -10.41 -4.97 22.98
C CYS A 294 -11.64 -4.66 22.11
N HIS A 295 -11.62 -3.52 21.44
CA HIS A 295 -12.63 -3.08 20.48
C HIS A 295 -12.04 -3.19 19.07
N VAL A 296 -12.77 -3.82 18.15
CA VAL A 296 -12.33 -4.05 16.77
C VAL A 296 -13.40 -3.58 15.80
N GLU A 297 -13.05 -2.59 14.99
CA GLU A 297 -13.89 -2.00 13.95
C GLU A 297 -13.33 -2.37 12.58
N HIS A 298 -14.19 -2.88 11.70
CA HIS A 298 -13.84 -3.40 10.38
C HIS A 298 -15.08 -3.47 9.50
N GLU A 299 -14.96 -3.20 8.20
CA GLU A 299 -16.11 -3.06 7.28
C GLU A 299 -16.99 -4.33 7.16
N SER A 300 -16.42 -5.52 7.38
CA SER A 300 -17.17 -6.78 7.39
C SER A 300 -18.05 -6.99 8.63
N LEU A 301 -18.00 -6.10 9.61
CA LEU A 301 -18.72 -6.17 10.88
C LEU A 301 -19.88 -5.16 10.90
N ALA A 302 -21.09 -5.64 11.20
CA ALA A 302 -22.27 -4.77 11.31
C ALA A 302 -22.28 -3.92 12.60
N GLN A 303 -21.54 -4.37 13.61
CA GLN A 303 -21.26 -3.67 14.86
C GLN A 303 -19.82 -4.02 15.29
N PRO A 304 -19.11 -3.15 16.02
CA PRO A 304 -17.76 -3.43 16.47
C PRO A 304 -17.68 -4.71 17.31
N LEU A 305 -16.62 -5.51 17.11
CA LEU A 305 -16.40 -6.72 17.88
C LEU A 305 -15.69 -6.35 19.20
N VAL A 306 -16.28 -6.75 20.31
CA VAL A 306 -15.70 -6.57 21.66
C VAL A 306 -15.15 -7.90 22.16
N ALA A 307 -13.82 -8.01 22.26
CA ALA A 307 -13.14 -9.20 22.74
C ALA A 307 -12.60 -9.03 24.16
N VAL A 308 -12.74 -10.07 24.98
CA VAL A 308 -12.30 -10.10 26.38
C VAL A 308 -11.19 -11.13 26.59
N TRP A 309 -10.45 -10.98 27.69
CA TRP A 309 -9.47 -11.99 28.10
C TRP A 309 -10.13 -13.35 28.36
N GLY A 310 -9.49 -14.43 27.89
CA GLY A 310 -9.85 -15.80 28.26
C GLY A 310 -10.95 -16.44 27.41
N GLU A 311 -11.70 -15.66 26.63
CA GLU A 311 -12.64 -16.21 25.65
C GLU A 311 -11.89 -16.61 24.36
N ALA A 312 -11.65 -17.91 24.21
CA ALA A 312 -11.33 -18.49 22.92
C ALA A 312 -12.63 -18.57 22.09
N GLY A 313 -12.78 -17.67 21.11
CA GLY A 313 -13.89 -17.72 20.16
C GLY A 313 -14.01 -19.12 19.54
N GLY A 314 -15.12 -19.81 19.80
CA GLY A 314 -15.27 -21.22 19.49
C GLY A 314 -15.25 -21.50 17.99
N CYS A 315 -14.27 -22.29 17.53
CA CYS A 315 -14.28 -22.86 16.17
C CYS A 315 -15.41 -23.88 16.02
N GLY A 316 -16.60 -23.41 15.66
CA GLY A 316 -17.69 -24.27 15.19
C GLY A 316 -17.28 -24.95 13.88
N ARG A 317 -17.05 -26.27 13.92
CA ARG A 317 -16.82 -27.08 12.71
C ARG A 317 -18.00 -26.92 11.74
N PRO A 318 -17.77 -26.58 10.45
CA PRO A 318 -18.79 -26.71 9.43
C PRO A 318 -19.24 -28.17 9.30
N ARG A 319 -20.54 -28.43 9.41
CA ARG A 319 -21.11 -29.75 9.06
C ARG A 319 -21.18 -29.86 7.54
N GLY A 320 -20.63 -30.93 6.98
CA GLY A 320 -20.61 -31.16 5.54
C GLY A 320 -21.99 -31.41 4.92
N ARG A 321 -22.24 -30.73 3.80
CA ARG A 321 -23.20 -30.99 2.70
C ARG A 321 -23.08 -29.79 1.75
N GLY A 322 -23.04 -29.90 0.42
CA GLY A 322 -22.96 -31.04 -0.50
C GLY A 322 -22.80 -30.47 -1.93
N HIS A 323 -22.33 -31.26 -2.90
CA HIS A 323 -22.18 -30.78 -4.29
C HIS A 323 -23.52 -30.37 -4.93
N PRO A 324 -23.47 -29.35 -5.81
CA PRO A 324 -24.20 -29.45 -7.06
C PRO A 324 -23.37 -29.08 -8.31
N GLY A 325 -23.66 -29.78 -9.40
CA GLY A 325 -23.87 -29.19 -10.74
C GLY A 325 -22.76 -28.37 -11.38
N LYS A 326 -22.01 -28.99 -12.28
CA LYS A 326 -21.25 -28.34 -13.35
C LYS A 326 -22.21 -27.79 -14.43
N PRO A 327 -22.13 -26.52 -14.85
CA PRO A 327 -22.71 -26.06 -16.11
C PRO A 327 -21.70 -26.22 -17.25
N GLU A 328 -22.20 -26.60 -18.43
CA GLU A 328 -21.44 -26.56 -19.68
C GLU A 328 -21.51 -25.16 -20.29
N GLY A 329 -20.44 -24.72 -20.95
CA GLY A 329 -20.43 -23.43 -21.65
C GLY A 329 -21.07 -23.50 -23.03
N PRO A 330 -21.32 -22.33 -23.65
CA PRO A 330 -20.89 -22.19 -25.05
C PRO A 330 -20.29 -20.82 -25.36
N GLY A 331 -19.65 -20.73 -26.53
CA GLY A 331 -19.59 -19.46 -27.28
C GLY A 331 -18.32 -18.62 -27.14
N SER A 332 -17.19 -19.15 -27.61
CA SER A 332 -16.07 -18.29 -28.02
C SER A 332 -16.38 -17.59 -29.34
N GLN A 333 -16.19 -16.27 -29.40
CA GLN A 333 -15.93 -15.53 -30.66
C GLN A 333 -14.83 -14.47 -30.44
N PRO A 334 -14.03 -14.15 -31.47
CA PRO A 334 -12.78 -13.42 -31.30
C PRO A 334 -12.83 -11.95 -31.74
N GLY A 335 -11.89 -11.15 -31.21
CA GLY A 335 -11.62 -9.78 -31.63
C GLY A 335 -11.68 -8.78 -30.46
N ALA A 336 -10.82 -7.76 -30.37
CA ALA A 336 -9.63 -7.45 -31.17
C ALA A 336 -8.69 -6.54 -30.34
N GLY A 337 -7.38 -6.53 -30.66
CA GLY A 337 -6.44 -5.59 -30.04
C GLY A 337 -5.04 -6.15 -29.80
N CYS A 338 -4.17 -6.06 -30.81
CA CYS A 338 -2.74 -6.40 -30.65
C CYS A 338 -2.02 -5.30 -29.83
N ASP A 339 -2.15 -5.35 -28.51
CA ASP A 339 -1.68 -4.26 -27.67
C ASP A 339 -0.16 -4.30 -27.42
N ARG A 340 0.54 -3.32 -28.01
CA ARG A 340 1.93 -2.95 -27.70
C ARG A 340 1.93 -2.09 -26.44
N GLY A 341 1.65 -2.72 -25.30
CA GLY A 341 1.46 -2.08 -23.99
C GLY A 341 2.76 -1.73 -23.28
N ALA A 342 3.76 -2.61 -23.35
CA ALA A 342 5.12 -2.36 -22.87
C ALA A 342 6.10 -2.86 -23.94
N SER A 343 6.48 -1.96 -24.85
CA SER A 343 7.69 -2.17 -25.63
C SER A 343 8.89 -2.18 -24.67
N LEU A 344 9.88 -3.02 -24.96
CA LEU A 344 11.21 -2.85 -24.39
C LEU A 344 11.65 -1.41 -24.65
N ASP A 345 11.82 -0.64 -23.58
CA ASP A 345 12.22 0.76 -23.65
C ASP A 345 13.76 0.82 -23.72
N PRO A 346 14.36 1.18 -24.87
CA PRO A 346 15.80 1.16 -25.02
C PRO A 346 16.50 2.29 -24.26
N SER A 347 15.76 3.32 -23.80
CA SER A 347 16.35 4.42 -23.02
C SER A 347 16.60 4.05 -21.57
N LEU A 348 16.11 2.89 -21.11
CA LEU A 348 16.37 2.37 -19.77
C LEU A 348 17.82 1.94 -19.55
N ALA A 349 18.68 1.94 -20.58
CA ALA A 349 20.10 1.71 -20.41
C ALA A 349 20.80 3.00 -19.93
N GLY A 350 21.06 3.08 -18.62
CA GLY A 350 21.71 4.23 -17.98
C GLY A 350 20.75 5.26 -17.43
N VAL A 351 19.72 4.79 -16.72
CA VAL A 351 18.88 5.56 -15.79
C VAL A 351 19.61 5.70 -14.47
#